data_AF-A0A0S8F354-F1
#
_entry.id   AF-A0A0S8F354-F1
#
_cell.length_a   1.000
_cell.length_b   1.000
_cell.length_c   1.000
_cell.angle_alpha   90.00
_cell.angle_beta   90.00
_cell.angle_gamma   90.00
#
_symmetry.space_group_name_H-M   'P 1'
#
loop_
_entity.id
_entity.type
_entity.pdbx_description
1 polymer ?
#
loop_
_entity_poly.entity_id
_entity_poly.type
_entity_poly.pdbx_seq_one_letter_code
_entity_poly.pdbx_strand_id
1 'polypeptide(L)'
;MPQQAFLKGIRGYWDALGQPGEPPELGESRIDAFIDLLHVTADAEHAFRLLKLLDSPYAGIAVGDASRPWRLHWAIQVGEVEPFVAPGLEGVIFLADTIADHEGRHRVYTLKDGMRGDFEFADIAGALRWMTAQVAHAKGQLNDTELQEVQSDASALLDDEWEEGPTSALFIVEELLDTPLPEAWDSISRGQWPMVESDGSEVPVDREDGWQRRLSLWLTRRFLASRSLELPSEIAVSDMDAVHRSLVDHLIDFEQAIHAGDVPKIIDEAAGGGDSRLAALALDWIERHDSWRTAASVSAPDEEELFHEEPPPFQHTPFTRKLMHALSNSLDGMVERGELELDPDRKEALLIELVTAGSDARSVKHMLKKLTSTLVDSEHVEEIYPSDDKIQDRLKADLGG
;
A
#
# COMPACT_ATOMS: atom_id res chain seq x y z
N MET A 1 -30.47 -10.63 16.80
CA MET A 1 -30.49 -9.17 16.57
C MET A 1 -29.72 -8.78 15.30
N PRO A 2 -28.45 -9.19 15.07
CA PRO A 2 -27.67 -8.74 13.91
C PRO A 2 -28.27 -9.12 12.55
N GLN A 3 -28.76 -10.35 12.41
CA GLN A 3 -29.42 -10.82 11.18
C GLN A 3 -30.70 -10.02 10.85
N GLN A 4 -31.44 -9.56 11.86
CA GLN A 4 -32.64 -8.75 11.65
C GLN A 4 -32.28 -7.33 11.16
N ALA A 5 -31.21 -6.74 11.69
CA ALA A 5 -30.70 -5.45 11.23
C ALA A 5 -30.21 -5.53 9.78
N PHE A 6 -29.47 -6.59 9.44
CA PHE A 6 -29.00 -6.85 8.08
C PHE A 6 -30.15 -6.99 7.07
N LEU A 7 -31.14 -7.84 7.34
CA LEU A 7 -32.31 -8.01 6.46
C LEU A 7 -33.12 -6.72 6.30
N LYS A 8 -33.24 -5.92 7.38
CA LYS A 8 -33.85 -4.59 7.33
C LYS A 8 -33.03 -3.63 6.46
N GLY A 9 -31.70 -3.71 6.52
CA GLY A 9 -30.80 -2.94 5.66
C GLY A 9 -30.97 -3.27 4.18
N ILE A 10 -31.02 -4.55 3.83
CA ILE A 10 -31.26 -5.01 2.45
C ILE A 10 -32.58 -4.42 1.92
N ARG A 11 -33.66 -4.58 2.69
CA ARG A 11 -34.98 -4.07 2.29
C ARG A 11 -34.98 -2.55 2.19
N GLY A 12 -34.36 -1.85 3.13
CA GLY A 12 -34.24 -0.40 3.11
C GLY A 12 -33.53 0.11 1.85
N TYR A 13 -32.40 -0.49 1.50
CA TYR A 13 -31.64 -0.12 0.30
C TYR A 13 -32.42 -0.42 -0.99
N TRP A 14 -33.06 -1.59 -1.08
CA TRP A 14 -33.93 -1.98 -2.19
C TRP A 14 -35.07 -0.98 -2.42
N ASP A 15 -35.77 -0.62 -1.34
CA ASP A 15 -36.88 0.32 -1.36
C ASP A 15 -36.40 1.74 -1.72
N ALA A 16 -35.24 2.18 -1.18
CA ALA A 16 -34.66 3.47 -1.48
C ALA A 16 -34.25 3.61 -2.94
N LEU A 17 -33.77 2.53 -3.58
CA LEU A 17 -33.52 2.50 -5.02
C LEU A 17 -34.80 2.53 -5.85
N GLY A 18 -35.95 2.21 -5.26
CA GLY A 18 -37.23 2.13 -5.95
C GLY A 18 -37.40 0.84 -6.75
N GLN A 19 -36.72 -0.24 -6.33
CA GLN A 19 -36.83 -1.54 -6.98
C GLN A 19 -38.21 -2.15 -6.76
N PRO A 20 -38.82 -2.79 -7.78
CA PRO A 20 -40.15 -3.36 -7.65
C PRO A 20 -40.13 -4.65 -6.82
N GLY A 21 -41.18 -4.88 -6.04
CA GLY A 21 -41.37 -6.14 -5.32
C GLY A 21 -40.45 -6.30 -4.11
N GLU A 22 -40.11 -7.55 -3.80
CA GLU A 22 -39.22 -7.90 -2.69
C GLU A 22 -37.80 -8.18 -3.22
N PRO A 23 -36.74 -7.94 -2.43
CA PRO A 23 -35.41 -8.44 -2.75
C PRO A 23 -35.47 -9.95 -3.02
N PRO A 24 -34.76 -10.46 -4.04
CA PRO A 24 -34.72 -11.88 -4.34
C PRO A 24 -34.13 -12.68 -3.16
N GLU A 25 -34.19 -14.01 -3.24
CA GLU A 25 -33.36 -14.84 -2.37
C GLU A 25 -31.88 -14.58 -2.72
N LEU A 26 -31.15 -14.05 -1.75
CA LEU A 26 -29.73 -13.71 -1.85
C LEU A 26 -28.89 -14.81 -1.18
N GLY A 27 -27.58 -14.83 -1.41
CA GLY A 27 -26.65 -15.87 -0.93
C GLY A 27 -26.78 -16.31 0.54
N GLU A 28 -26.20 -17.48 0.85
CA GLU A 28 -26.34 -18.12 2.16
C GLU A 28 -25.58 -17.38 3.28
N SER A 29 -24.47 -16.72 2.95
CA SER A 29 -23.70 -15.89 3.88
C SER A 29 -24.10 -14.40 3.77
N ARG A 30 -23.79 -13.60 4.80
CA ARG A 30 -24.11 -12.16 4.79
C ARG A 30 -23.31 -11.40 3.73
N ILE A 31 -22.04 -11.77 3.53
CA ILE A 31 -21.22 -11.15 2.50
C ILE A 31 -21.72 -11.53 1.11
N ASP A 32 -22.03 -12.80 0.84
CA ASP A 32 -22.56 -13.23 -0.46
C ASP A 32 -23.88 -12.53 -0.76
N ALA A 33 -24.79 -12.45 0.24
CA ALA A 33 -26.04 -11.76 0.06
C ALA A 33 -25.87 -10.25 -0.22
N PHE A 34 -24.86 -9.62 0.37
CA PHE A 34 -24.52 -8.22 0.09
C PHE A 34 -23.95 -8.03 -1.31
N ILE A 35 -23.06 -8.91 -1.75
CA ILE A 35 -22.48 -8.91 -3.10
C ILE A 35 -23.58 -9.11 -4.14
N ASP A 36 -24.44 -10.11 -3.94
CA ASP A 36 -25.58 -10.38 -4.81
C ASP A 36 -26.52 -9.18 -4.89
N LEU A 37 -26.77 -8.50 -3.77
CA LEU A 37 -27.58 -7.28 -3.74
C LEU A 37 -26.98 -6.18 -4.61
N LEU A 38 -25.68 -5.91 -4.49
CA LEU A 38 -24.98 -4.93 -5.33
C LEU A 38 -25.00 -5.34 -6.81
N HIS A 39 -24.90 -6.63 -7.10
CA HIS A 39 -24.96 -7.14 -8.46
C HIS A 39 -26.34 -6.92 -9.09
N VAL A 40 -27.42 -7.35 -8.41
CA VAL A 40 -28.78 -7.25 -8.97
C VAL A 40 -29.31 -5.82 -9.03
N THR A 41 -28.77 -4.91 -8.23
CA THR A 41 -29.16 -3.49 -8.22
C THR A 41 -28.26 -2.57 -9.03
N ALA A 42 -27.21 -3.09 -9.67
CA ALA A 42 -26.16 -2.30 -10.31
C ALA A 42 -26.69 -1.28 -11.34
N ASP A 43 -27.73 -1.65 -12.09
CA ASP A 43 -28.30 -0.79 -13.15
C ASP A 43 -29.25 0.30 -12.62
N ALA A 44 -29.57 0.31 -11.32
CA ALA A 44 -30.43 1.32 -10.75
C ALA A 44 -29.72 2.68 -10.66
N GLU A 45 -30.52 3.75 -10.74
CA GLU A 45 -30.02 5.11 -10.57
C GLU A 45 -29.53 5.32 -9.13
N HIS A 46 -28.34 5.92 -8.98
CA HIS A 46 -27.63 6.13 -7.71
C HIS A 46 -27.21 4.84 -6.97
N ALA A 47 -27.34 3.65 -7.57
CA ALA A 47 -26.89 2.43 -6.94
C ALA A 47 -25.38 2.38 -6.78
N PHE A 48 -24.96 1.83 -5.64
CA PHE A 48 -23.62 1.32 -5.43
C PHE A 48 -23.38 0.10 -6.34
N ARG A 49 -22.14 -0.05 -6.81
CA ARG A 49 -21.74 -1.08 -7.78
C ARG A 49 -20.43 -1.69 -7.37
N LEU A 50 -20.29 -3.00 -7.58
CA LEU A 50 -19.01 -3.69 -7.44
C LEU A 50 -17.97 -3.05 -8.36
N LEU A 51 -16.78 -2.80 -7.82
CA LEU A 51 -15.66 -2.30 -8.59
C LEU A 51 -15.04 -3.47 -9.34
N LYS A 52 -15.08 -3.42 -10.67
CA LYS A 52 -14.47 -4.47 -11.48
C LYS A 52 -12.94 -4.45 -11.33
N LEU A 53 -12.40 -5.53 -10.76
CA LEU A 53 -10.96 -5.74 -10.66
C LEU A 53 -10.36 -6.29 -11.96
N LEU A 54 -9.04 -6.16 -12.08
CA LEU A 54 -8.27 -6.74 -13.18
C LEU A 54 -8.08 -8.23 -12.94
N ASP A 55 -8.16 -9.05 -13.98
CA ASP A 55 -7.98 -10.50 -13.82
C ASP A 55 -6.58 -10.85 -13.30
N SER A 56 -5.55 -10.10 -13.74
CA SER A 56 -4.19 -10.17 -13.20
C SER A 56 -3.52 -8.80 -13.24
N PRO A 57 -3.02 -8.28 -12.09
CA PRO A 57 -2.34 -6.99 -12.03
C PRO A 57 -0.82 -7.09 -12.24
N TYR A 58 -0.26 -8.31 -12.20
CA TYR A 58 1.18 -8.52 -12.07
C TYR A 58 2.00 -8.06 -13.27
N ALA A 59 1.51 -8.25 -14.49
CA ALA A 59 2.22 -7.77 -15.69
C ALA A 59 2.42 -6.25 -15.67
N GLY A 60 1.38 -5.49 -15.31
CA GLY A 60 1.47 -4.03 -15.19
C GLY A 60 2.38 -3.58 -14.04
N ILE A 61 2.35 -4.31 -12.91
CA ILE A 61 3.28 -4.09 -11.79
C ILE A 61 4.73 -4.33 -12.21
N ALA A 62 5.00 -5.46 -12.86
CA ALA A 62 6.34 -5.91 -13.23
C ALA A 62 7.04 -4.96 -14.21
N VAL A 63 6.31 -4.41 -15.17
CA VAL A 63 6.85 -3.46 -16.17
C VAL A 63 6.79 -2.00 -15.71
N GLY A 64 6.33 -1.72 -14.48
CA GLY A 64 6.23 -0.37 -13.94
C GLY A 64 5.21 0.52 -14.66
N ASP A 65 4.12 -0.04 -15.19
CA ASP A 65 3.12 0.77 -15.89
C ASP A 65 2.33 1.66 -14.93
N ALA A 66 2.34 2.97 -15.17
CA ALA A 66 1.58 3.94 -14.38
C ALA A 66 0.18 4.27 -14.95
N SER A 67 -0.24 3.66 -16.06
CA SER A 67 -1.49 4.06 -16.74
C SER A 67 -2.77 3.57 -16.07
N ARG A 68 -2.66 2.60 -15.17
CA ARG A 68 -3.77 2.02 -14.41
C ARG A 68 -3.34 1.84 -12.96
N PRO A 69 -4.28 1.73 -12.02
CA PRO A 69 -3.95 1.58 -10.61
C PRO A 69 -3.61 0.12 -10.26
N TRP A 70 -2.63 -0.48 -10.94
CA TRP A 70 -2.29 -1.91 -10.81
C TRP A 70 -2.01 -2.33 -9.37
N ARG A 71 -1.28 -1.48 -8.62
CA ARG A 71 -0.99 -1.72 -7.20
C ARG A 71 -2.25 -1.81 -6.36
N LEU A 72 -3.23 -0.93 -6.60
CA LEU A 72 -4.50 -0.94 -5.89
C LEU A 72 -5.29 -2.21 -6.18
N HIS A 73 -5.37 -2.63 -7.44
CA HIS A 73 -6.04 -3.87 -7.81
C HIS A 73 -5.37 -5.08 -7.13
N TRP A 74 -4.04 -5.14 -7.13
CA TRP A 74 -3.29 -6.20 -6.46
C TRP A 74 -3.52 -6.21 -4.95
N ALA A 75 -3.42 -5.06 -4.28
CA ALA A 75 -3.61 -4.95 -2.83
C ALA A 75 -5.03 -5.38 -2.42
N ILE A 76 -6.07 -4.95 -3.16
CA ILE A 76 -7.46 -5.36 -2.93
C ILE A 76 -7.63 -6.87 -3.11
N GLN A 77 -7.04 -7.46 -4.16
CA GLN A 77 -7.13 -8.91 -4.40
C GLN A 77 -6.47 -9.70 -3.28
N VAL A 78 -5.23 -9.36 -2.91
CA VAL A 78 -4.50 -10.05 -1.85
C VAL A 78 -5.10 -9.77 -0.46
N GLY A 79 -5.74 -8.62 -0.27
CA GLY A 79 -6.48 -8.32 0.96
C GLY A 79 -7.73 -9.19 1.16
N GLU A 80 -8.20 -9.87 0.11
CA GLU A 80 -9.46 -10.62 0.11
C GLU A 80 -10.64 -9.74 0.56
N VAL A 81 -10.74 -8.54 0.00
CA VAL A 81 -11.85 -7.61 0.24
C VAL A 81 -12.70 -7.48 -1.01
N GLU A 82 -14.00 -7.25 -0.83
CA GLU A 82 -14.89 -6.94 -1.94
C GLU A 82 -14.97 -5.41 -2.13
N PRO A 83 -14.47 -4.87 -3.26
CA PRO A 83 -14.50 -3.45 -3.51
C PRO A 83 -15.81 -3.01 -4.19
N PHE A 84 -16.35 -1.87 -3.77
CA PHE A 84 -17.52 -1.27 -4.42
C PHE A 84 -17.47 0.25 -4.38
N VAL A 85 -18.23 0.90 -5.27
CA VAL A 85 -18.21 2.36 -5.48
C VAL A 85 -19.62 2.90 -5.60
N ALA A 86 -19.79 4.21 -5.41
CA ALA A 86 -21.06 4.91 -5.59
C ALA A 86 -20.94 6.12 -6.54
N PRO A 87 -21.98 6.40 -7.35
CA PRO A 87 -22.06 7.65 -8.11
C PRO A 87 -22.05 8.88 -7.19
N GLY A 88 -21.31 9.93 -7.58
CA GLY A 88 -21.22 11.18 -6.81
C GLY A 88 -20.28 11.15 -5.62
N LEU A 89 -19.51 10.06 -5.44
CA LEU A 89 -18.45 9.91 -4.46
C LEU A 89 -17.12 9.59 -5.18
N GLU A 90 -16.77 10.41 -6.16
CA GLU A 90 -15.58 10.19 -6.98
C GLU A 90 -14.30 10.11 -6.12
N GLY A 91 -13.46 9.12 -6.42
CA GLY A 91 -12.22 8.86 -5.68
C GLY A 91 -12.40 8.00 -4.41
N VAL A 92 -13.63 7.69 -4.00
CA VAL A 92 -13.91 6.83 -2.84
C VAL A 92 -14.23 5.41 -3.28
N ILE A 93 -13.50 4.44 -2.73
CA ILE A 93 -13.73 3.01 -2.90
C ILE A 93 -14.09 2.44 -1.53
N PHE A 94 -15.19 1.71 -1.45
CA PHE A 94 -15.56 0.97 -0.26
C PHE A 94 -14.97 -0.43 -0.33
N LEU A 95 -14.47 -0.94 0.79
CA LEU A 95 -13.91 -2.28 0.90
C LEU A 95 -14.69 -3.04 1.97
N ALA A 96 -15.42 -4.08 1.58
CA ALA A 96 -16.09 -4.97 2.52
C ALA A 96 -15.20 -6.19 2.81
N ASP A 97 -15.00 -6.49 4.08
CA ASP A 97 -14.26 -7.68 4.51
C ASP A 97 -15.03 -8.95 4.11
N THR A 98 -14.39 -9.82 3.32
CA THR A 98 -14.97 -11.13 3.00
C THR A 98 -14.91 -12.11 4.16
N ILE A 99 -13.99 -11.86 5.10
CA ILE A 99 -13.75 -12.63 6.31
C ILE A 99 -14.27 -11.82 7.50
N ALA A 100 -15.16 -12.42 8.28
CA ALA A 100 -15.73 -11.74 9.44
C ALA A 100 -14.72 -11.60 10.59
N ASP A 101 -14.89 -10.56 11.40
CA ASP A 101 -14.17 -10.42 12.67
C ASP A 101 -14.57 -11.51 13.69
N HIS A 102 -13.88 -11.54 14.83
CA HIS A 102 -14.14 -12.48 15.92
C HIS A 102 -15.58 -12.43 16.49
N GLU A 103 -16.34 -11.35 16.23
CA GLU A 103 -17.76 -11.23 16.59
C GLU A 103 -18.71 -11.64 15.44
N GLY A 104 -18.16 -12.08 14.31
CA GLY A 104 -18.92 -12.48 13.12
C GLY A 104 -19.43 -11.29 12.30
N ARG A 105 -18.73 -10.15 12.34
CA ARG A 105 -19.05 -8.95 11.55
C ARG A 105 -18.12 -8.78 10.37
N HIS A 106 -18.71 -8.54 9.20
CA HIS A 106 -17.98 -8.12 8.01
C HIS A 106 -17.90 -6.58 8.02
N ARG A 107 -16.73 -6.05 8.36
CA ARG A 107 -16.48 -4.62 8.43
C ARG A 107 -16.43 -4.02 7.03
N VAL A 108 -16.73 -2.72 6.95
CA VAL A 108 -16.66 -1.98 5.68
C VAL A 108 -15.88 -0.69 5.89
N TYR A 109 -14.86 -0.50 5.07
CA TYR A 109 -13.98 0.67 5.12
C TYR A 109 -14.09 1.47 3.84
N THR A 110 -13.43 2.61 3.82
CA THR A 110 -13.20 3.35 2.59
C THR A 110 -11.72 3.60 2.35
N LEU A 111 -11.34 3.58 1.08
CA LEU A 111 -10.12 4.18 0.57
C LEU A 111 -10.51 5.43 -0.22
N LYS A 112 -9.71 6.48 -0.07
CA LYS A 112 -9.80 7.72 -0.84
C LYS A 112 -8.42 8.06 -1.37
N ASP A 113 -8.31 8.11 -2.70
CA ASP A 113 -7.04 8.41 -3.39
C ASP A 113 -5.85 7.52 -2.93
N GLY A 114 -6.12 6.26 -2.61
CA GLY A 114 -5.12 5.29 -2.16
C GLY A 114 -4.76 5.37 -0.67
N MET A 115 -5.45 6.21 0.11
CA MET A 115 -5.30 6.35 1.55
C MET A 115 -6.58 5.92 2.28
N ARG A 116 -6.52 5.69 3.60
CA ARG A 116 -7.71 5.51 4.43
C ARG A 116 -8.70 6.66 4.23
N GLY A 117 -9.94 6.31 3.96
CA GLY A 117 -11.06 7.23 3.77
C GLY A 117 -11.75 7.57 5.08
N ASP A 118 -12.77 8.42 4.99
CA ASP A 118 -13.46 8.99 6.15
C ASP A 118 -14.59 8.10 6.71
N PHE A 119 -14.91 6.99 6.04
CA PHE A 119 -16.02 6.11 6.40
C PHE A 119 -15.55 4.74 6.85
N GLU A 120 -16.07 4.33 8.00
CA GLU A 120 -15.83 3.04 8.65
C GLU A 120 -17.14 2.54 9.25
N PHE A 121 -17.47 1.28 8.99
CA PHE A 121 -18.68 0.63 9.46
C PHE A 121 -18.32 -0.69 10.13
N ALA A 122 -18.77 -0.87 11.37
CA ALA A 122 -18.52 -2.09 12.15
C ALA A 122 -19.13 -3.35 11.49
N ASP A 123 -20.18 -3.19 10.67
CA ASP A 123 -20.74 -4.27 9.88
C ASP A 123 -21.44 -3.77 8.59
N ILE A 124 -21.77 -4.72 7.70
CA ILE A 124 -22.54 -4.47 6.48
C ILE A 124 -23.92 -3.85 6.76
N ALA A 125 -24.55 -4.09 7.92
CA ALA A 125 -25.85 -3.51 8.22
C ALA A 125 -25.75 -1.99 8.45
N GLY A 126 -24.69 -1.53 9.13
CA GLY A 126 -24.32 -0.13 9.23
C GLY A 126 -24.05 0.51 7.87
N ALA A 127 -23.25 -0.16 7.03
CA ALA A 127 -22.98 0.28 5.67
C ALA A 127 -24.27 0.42 4.85
N LEU A 128 -25.15 -0.58 4.85
CA LEU A 128 -26.45 -0.55 4.15
C LEU A 128 -27.37 0.57 4.64
N ARG A 129 -27.38 0.86 5.96
CA ARG A 129 -28.14 1.98 6.51
C ARG A 129 -27.66 3.31 5.93
N TRP A 130 -26.35 3.52 5.87
CA TRP A 130 -25.78 4.73 5.29
C TRP A 130 -25.97 4.78 3.77
N MET A 131 -25.73 3.69 3.03
CA MET A 131 -25.98 3.59 1.59
C MET A 131 -27.43 3.95 1.24
N THR A 132 -28.39 3.50 2.04
CA THR A 132 -29.81 3.84 1.90
C THR A 132 -30.04 5.35 2.01
N ALA A 133 -29.43 6.00 3.01
CA ALA A 133 -29.52 7.44 3.19
C ALA A 133 -28.81 8.22 2.06
N GLN A 134 -27.67 7.72 1.57
CA GLN A 134 -26.95 8.30 0.44
C GLN A 134 -27.81 8.28 -0.84
N VAL A 135 -28.52 7.18 -1.10
CA VAL A 135 -29.47 7.10 -2.23
C VAL A 135 -30.62 8.12 -2.06
N ALA A 136 -31.18 8.22 -0.85
CA ALA A 136 -32.25 9.18 -0.57
C ALA A 136 -31.78 10.64 -0.73
N HIS A 137 -30.56 10.94 -0.27
CA HIS A 137 -29.91 12.24 -0.44
C HIS A 137 -29.69 12.58 -1.91
N ALA A 138 -29.14 11.65 -2.69
CA ALA A 138 -28.96 11.82 -4.13
C ALA A 138 -30.28 12.07 -4.89
N LYS A 139 -31.39 11.51 -4.38
CA LYS A 139 -32.76 11.76 -4.88
C LYS A 139 -33.39 13.06 -4.37
N GLY A 140 -32.69 13.84 -3.54
CA GLY A 140 -33.19 15.07 -2.92
C GLY A 140 -34.25 14.86 -1.83
N GLN A 141 -34.34 13.64 -1.29
CA GLN A 141 -35.31 13.27 -0.24
C GLN A 141 -34.77 13.51 1.17
N LEU A 142 -33.46 13.76 1.28
CA LEU A 142 -32.73 13.87 2.52
C LEU A 142 -31.68 14.98 2.34
N ASN A 143 -31.53 15.86 3.33
CA ASN A 143 -30.59 16.99 3.27
C ASN A 143 -29.21 16.66 3.88
N ASP A 144 -28.22 17.53 3.69
CA ASP A 144 -26.84 17.28 4.14
C ASP A 144 -26.74 17.01 5.66
N THR A 145 -27.51 17.74 6.47
CA THR A 145 -27.53 17.56 7.94
C THR A 145 -28.09 16.20 8.32
N GLU A 146 -29.20 15.80 7.70
CA GLU A 146 -29.81 14.48 7.93
C GLU A 146 -28.86 13.36 7.48
N LEU A 147 -28.11 13.55 6.39
CA LEU A 147 -27.17 12.55 5.89
C LEU A 147 -26.01 12.39 6.87
N GLN A 148 -25.51 13.50 7.40
CA GLN A 148 -24.45 13.52 8.41
C GLN A 148 -24.89 12.88 9.73
N GLU A 149 -26.15 13.08 10.15
CA GLU A 149 -26.71 12.40 11.32
C GLU A 149 -26.76 10.88 11.10
N VAL A 150 -27.25 10.41 9.95
CA VAL A 150 -27.26 8.97 9.64
C VAL A 150 -25.84 8.41 9.56
N GLN A 151 -24.90 9.17 8.98
CA GLN A 151 -23.49 8.79 8.96
C GLN A 151 -22.96 8.61 10.38
N SER A 152 -23.09 9.62 11.24
CA SER A 152 -22.60 9.56 12.63
C SER A 152 -23.19 8.40 13.42
N ASP A 153 -24.45 8.04 13.15
CA ASP A 153 -25.15 6.94 13.80
C ASP A 153 -24.75 5.55 13.26
N ALA A 154 -24.36 5.47 11.99
CA ALA A 154 -24.07 4.22 11.29
C ALA A 154 -22.57 3.88 11.28
N SER A 155 -21.72 4.90 11.29
CA SER A 155 -20.27 4.76 11.34
C SER A 155 -19.80 4.34 12.72
N ALA A 156 -18.68 3.65 12.77
CA ALA A 156 -17.95 3.35 14.00
C ALA A 156 -16.49 3.74 13.83
N LEU A 157 -15.84 4.20 14.89
CA LEU A 157 -14.38 4.28 14.92
C LEU A 157 -13.85 2.87 15.13
N LEU A 158 -13.19 2.32 14.11
CA LEU A 158 -12.56 1.01 14.15
C LEU A 158 -11.07 1.23 14.46
N ASP A 159 -10.79 1.35 15.76
CA ASP A 159 -9.46 1.49 16.36
C ASP A 159 -9.36 0.45 17.49
N ASP A 160 -9.36 -0.83 17.09
CA ASP A 160 -9.30 -1.98 17.99
C ASP A 160 -8.18 -2.95 17.57
N GLU A 161 -7.86 -3.92 18.42
CA GLU A 161 -6.77 -4.89 18.17
C GLU A 161 -6.93 -5.66 16.85
N TRP A 162 -8.16 -5.78 16.32
CA TRP A 162 -8.39 -6.41 15.03
C TRP A 162 -7.82 -5.59 13.88
N GLU A 163 -7.97 -4.25 13.95
CA GLU A 163 -7.48 -3.25 12.98
C GLU A 163 -5.98 -3.03 13.05
N GLU A 164 -5.42 -3.06 14.25
CA GLU A 164 -4.01 -2.73 14.49
C GLU A 164 -3.04 -3.75 13.87
N GLY A 165 -3.53 -4.94 13.53
CA GLY A 165 -2.71 -6.06 13.09
C GLY A 165 -3.09 -6.63 11.73
N PRO A 166 -2.28 -7.60 11.23
CA PRO A 166 -2.49 -8.25 9.94
C PRO A 166 -3.75 -9.13 9.90
N THR A 167 -4.50 -9.21 11.00
CA THR A 167 -5.86 -9.76 11.05
C THR A 167 -6.87 -8.92 10.28
N SER A 168 -6.72 -7.59 10.24
CA SER A 168 -7.59 -6.71 9.45
C SER A 168 -7.23 -6.75 7.97
N ALA A 169 -8.23 -6.82 7.10
CA ALA A 169 -8.01 -6.76 5.67
C ALA A 169 -7.58 -5.36 5.23
N LEU A 170 -8.09 -4.30 5.88
CA LEU A 170 -7.70 -2.93 5.60
C LEU A 170 -6.20 -2.75 5.88
N PHE A 171 -5.73 -3.24 7.03
CA PHE A 171 -4.29 -3.23 7.37
C PHE A 171 -3.46 -3.88 6.27
N ILE A 172 -3.86 -5.08 5.81
CA ILE A 172 -3.15 -5.77 4.73
C ILE A 172 -3.15 -4.93 3.45
N VAL A 173 -4.28 -4.36 3.04
CA VAL A 173 -4.39 -3.53 1.84
C VAL A 173 -3.47 -2.30 1.94
N GLU A 174 -3.50 -1.59 3.06
CA GLU A 174 -2.66 -0.40 3.30
C GLU A 174 -1.18 -0.76 3.25
N GLU A 175 -0.76 -1.82 3.92
CA GLU A 175 0.63 -2.26 3.94
C GLU A 175 1.11 -2.79 2.57
N LEU A 176 0.21 -3.37 1.78
CA LEU A 176 0.51 -3.75 0.39
C LEU A 176 0.63 -2.52 -0.53
N LEU A 177 -0.19 -1.49 -0.33
CA LEU A 177 -0.07 -0.23 -1.07
C LEU A 177 1.25 0.49 -0.78
N ASP A 178 1.72 0.38 0.47
CA ASP A 178 2.96 0.98 0.94
C ASP A 178 4.22 0.17 0.62
N THR A 179 4.10 -1.12 0.29
CA THR A 179 5.27 -1.93 -0.07
C THR A 179 5.83 -1.53 -1.44
N PRO A 180 7.16 -1.35 -1.57
CA PRO A 180 7.81 -0.95 -2.82
C PRO A 180 8.00 -2.11 -3.81
N LEU A 181 7.10 -3.10 -3.83
CA LEU A 181 7.22 -4.28 -4.69
C LEU A 181 7.27 -3.90 -6.18
N PRO A 182 6.39 -3.02 -6.72
CA PRO A 182 6.46 -2.61 -8.12
C PRO A 182 7.79 -1.92 -8.47
N GLU A 183 8.27 -1.03 -7.59
CA GLU A 183 9.54 -0.34 -7.77
C GLU A 183 10.72 -1.30 -7.71
N ALA A 184 10.67 -2.31 -6.84
CA ALA A 184 11.69 -3.35 -6.77
C ALA A 184 11.74 -4.13 -8.08
N TRP A 185 10.61 -4.62 -8.58
CA TRP A 185 10.53 -5.40 -9.82
C TRP A 185 10.99 -4.61 -11.05
N ASP A 186 10.63 -3.33 -11.18
CA ASP A 186 11.16 -2.49 -12.26
C ASP A 186 12.68 -2.24 -12.09
N SER A 187 13.16 -2.04 -10.86
CA SER A 187 14.57 -1.74 -10.59
C SER A 187 15.53 -2.88 -10.90
N ILE A 188 15.04 -4.12 -10.90
CA ILE A 188 15.82 -5.29 -11.37
C ILE A 188 16.30 -5.09 -12.80
N SER A 189 15.51 -4.45 -13.67
CA SER A 189 15.93 -4.15 -15.05
C SER A 189 17.20 -3.30 -15.14
N ARG A 190 17.59 -2.65 -14.04
CA ARG A 190 18.78 -1.79 -13.93
C ARG A 190 19.85 -2.40 -13.02
N GLY A 191 19.68 -3.66 -12.57
CA GLY A 191 20.53 -4.28 -11.56
C GLY A 191 20.45 -3.63 -10.18
N GLN A 192 19.36 -2.91 -9.92
CA GLN A 192 19.13 -2.19 -8.67
C GLN A 192 18.09 -2.92 -7.82
N TRP A 193 18.13 -2.68 -6.52
CA TRP A 193 17.13 -3.18 -5.59
C TRP A 193 16.95 -2.18 -4.44
N PRO A 194 15.72 -1.84 -4.05
CA PRO A 194 15.50 -0.95 -2.92
C PRO A 194 16.02 -1.62 -1.64
N MET A 195 16.72 -0.85 -0.80
CA MET A 195 17.03 -1.30 0.55
C MET A 195 15.74 -1.33 1.36
N VAL A 196 15.28 -2.53 1.70
CA VAL A 196 14.11 -2.78 2.54
C VAL A 196 14.56 -3.57 3.75
N GLU A 197 14.35 -3.03 4.93
CA GLU A 197 14.63 -3.75 6.17
C GLU A 197 13.58 -4.82 6.40
N SER A 198 14.02 -5.97 6.90
CA SER A 198 13.10 -6.98 7.42
C SER A 198 12.51 -6.43 8.71
N ASP A 199 11.18 -6.46 8.84
CA ASP A 199 10.49 -6.09 10.08
C ASP A 199 10.69 -7.11 11.22
N GLY A 200 11.43 -8.20 10.98
CA GLY A 200 11.69 -9.26 11.94
C GLY A 200 10.44 -10.04 12.38
N SER A 201 9.31 -9.86 11.68
CA SER A 201 8.04 -10.46 12.07
C SER A 201 8.05 -11.99 11.96
N GLU A 202 7.40 -12.65 12.91
CA GLU A 202 7.22 -14.09 12.89
C GLU A 202 6.34 -14.51 11.71
N VAL A 203 6.64 -15.69 11.16
CA VAL A 203 5.88 -16.26 10.06
C VAL A 203 4.44 -16.58 10.50
N PRO A 204 3.40 -16.07 9.80
CA PRO A 204 2.02 -16.33 10.15
C PRO A 204 1.58 -17.71 9.62
N VAL A 205 2.00 -18.78 10.30
CA VAL A 205 1.65 -20.17 9.95
C VAL A 205 0.30 -20.63 10.51
N ASP A 206 -0.34 -19.82 11.35
CA ASP A 206 -1.63 -20.15 11.93
C ASP A 206 -2.74 -20.08 10.86
N ARG A 207 -3.37 -21.23 10.58
CA ARG A 207 -4.36 -21.42 9.51
C ARG A 207 -5.78 -20.98 9.91
N GLU A 208 -5.89 -20.07 10.87
CA GLU A 208 -7.14 -19.35 11.16
C GLU A 208 -7.58 -18.48 9.97
N ASP A 209 -8.83 -18.00 10.02
CA ASP A 209 -9.40 -17.13 8.98
C ASP A 209 -8.45 -15.97 8.62
N GLY A 210 -8.25 -15.76 7.32
CA GLY A 210 -7.36 -14.73 6.77
C GLY A 210 -5.87 -15.08 6.80
N TRP A 211 -5.49 -16.33 7.05
CA TRP A 211 -4.07 -16.73 7.07
C TRP A 211 -3.35 -16.49 5.74
N GLN A 212 -4.04 -16.62 4.60
CA GLN A 212 -3.41 -16.48 3.28
C GLN A 212 -3.00 -15.04 2.97
N ARG A 213 -3.84 -14.06 3.31
CA ARG A 213 -3.50 -12.63 3.18
C ARG A 213 -2.38 -12.22 4.14
N ARG A 214 -2.37 -12.73 5.38
CA ARG A 214 -1.27 -12.54 6.34
C ARG A 214 0.05 -13.07 5.79
N LEU A 215 0.03 -14.31 5.31
CA LEU A 215 1.19 -14.96 4.71
C LEU A 215 1.66 -14.22 3.45
N SER A 216 0.74 -13.74 2.62
CA SER A 216 1.08 -13.00 1.39
C SER A 216 1.79 -11.69 1.67
N LEU A 217 1.33 -10.92 2.68
CA LEU A 217 2.02 -9.72 3.11
C LEU A 217 3.42 -10.05 3.66
N TRP A 218 3.51 -11.06 4.53
CA TRP A 218 4.78 -11.51 5.11
C TRP A 218 5.77 -11.95 4.02
N LEU A 219 5.35 -12.79 3.08
CA LEU A 219 6.17 -13.25 1.96
C LEU A 219 6.64 -12.09 1.09
N THR A 220 5.76 -11.11 0.82
CA THR A 220 6.10 -9.92 0.03
C THR A 220 7.19 -9.09 0.72
N ARG A 221 7.03 -8.80 2.02
CA ARG A 221 8.02 -8.05 2.80
C ARG A 221 9.34 -8.80 2.92
N ARG A 222 9.27 -10.12 3.19
CA ARG A 222 10.44 -10.97 3.30
C ARG A 222 11.22 -11.01 1.99
N PHE A 223 10.53 -11.23 0.87
CA PHE A 223 11.12 -11.20 -0.46
C PHE A 223 11.78 -9.86 -0.78
N LEU A 224 11.12 -8.74 -0.43
CA LEU A 224 11.71 -7.40 -0.57
C LEU A 224 13.00 -7.22 0.23
N ALA A 225 13.08 -7.80 1.43
CA ALA A 225 14.27 -7.70 2.28
C ALA A 225 15.41 -8.65 1.87
N SER A 226 15.09 -9.90 1.51
CA SER A 226 16.10 -10.96 1.29
C SER A 226 16.37 -11.26 -0.18
N ARG A 227 15.49 -10.85 -1.11
CA ARG A 227 15.46 -11.26 -2.53
C ARG A 227 15.28 -12.76 -2.75
N SER A 228 14.85 -13.48 -1.72
CA SER A 228 14.66 -14.93 -1.74
C SER A 228 13.30 -15.27 -1.12
N LEU A 229 12.66 -16.30 -1.67
CA LEU A 229 11.37 -16.76 -1.18
C LEU A 229 11.54 -18.01 -0.33
N GLU A 230 11.31 -17.85 0.97
CA GLU A 230 11.32 -18.96 1.92
C GLU A 230 9.87 -19.28 2.33
N LEU A 231 9.27 -20.27 1.66
CA LEU A 231 7.95 -20.74 2.06
C LEU A 231 8.04 -21.53 3.39
N PRO A 232 7.07 -21.36 4.31
CA PRO A 232 7.03 -22.10 5.56
C PRO A 232 6.87 -23.60 5.29
N SER A 233 7.58 -24.45 6.03
CA SER A 233 7.58 -25.90 5.77
C SER A 233 6.20 -26.57 5.94
N GLU A 234 5.32 -25.97 6.74
CA GLU A 234 3.95 -26.45 6.96
C GLU A 234 2.96 -26.02 5.87
N ILE A 235 3.36 -25.18 4.92
CA ILE A 235 2.47 -24.58 3.92
C ILE A 235 2.92 -24.96 2.51
N ALA A 236 2.09 -25.74 1.83
CA ALA A 236 2.28 -26.02 0.41
C ALA A 236 1.56 -24.96 -0.44
N VAL A 237 2.15 -24.59 -1.58
CA VAL A 237 1.54 -23.69 -2.58
C VAL A 237 0.17 -24.20 -3.07
N SER A 238 -0.01 -25.53 -3.07
CA SER A 238 -1.28 -26.18 -3.40
C SER A 238 -2.40 -25.91 -2.41
N ASP A 239 -2.06 -25.51 -1.17
CA ASP A 239 -3.01 -25.23 -0.10
C ASP A 239 -3.57 -23.79 -0.19
N MET A 240 -2.95 -22.95 -1.04
CA MET A 240 -3.34 -21.56 -1.23
C MET A 240 -4.34 -21.43 -2.37
N ASP A 241 -5.27 -20.49 -2.23
CA ASP A 241 -6.22 -20.09 -3.26
C ASP A 241 -5.53 -19.37 -4.42
N ALA A 242 -6.23 -19.27 -5.55
CA ALA A 242 -5.65 -18.83 -6.82
C ALA A 242 -4.96 -17.46 -6.75
N VAL A 243 -5.52 -16.50 -6.00
CA VAL A 243 -4.95 -15.15 -5.84
C VAL A 243 -3.60 -15.19 -5.15
N HIS A 244 -3.52 -15.88 -4.00
CA HIS A 244 -2.30 -15.96 -3.20
C HIS A 244 -1.26 -16.87 -3.82
N ARG A 245 -1.69 -17.96 -4.45
CA ARG A 245 -0.84 -18.81 -5.28
C ARG A 245 -0.20 -18.02 -6.41
N SER A 246 -0.96 -17.18 -7.10
CA SER A 246 -0.44 -16.35 -8.18
C SER A 246 0.65 -15.40 -7.69
N LEU A 247 0.49 -14.80 -6.50
CA LEU A 247 1.55 -13.99 -5.88
C LEU A 247 2.82 -14.82 -5.68
N VAL A 248 2.69 -15.99 -5.05
CA VAL A 248 3.82 -16.89 -4.78
C VAL A 248 4.52 -17.32 -6.08
N ASP A 249 3.76 -17.70 -7.10
CA ASP A 249 4.30 -18.09 -8.40
C ASP A 249 5.13 -16.96 -9.04
N HIS A 250 4.66 -15.70 -8.95
CA HIS A 250 5.42 -14.56 -9.44
C HIS A 250 6.65 -14.24 -8.58
N LEU A 251 6.58 -14.37 -7.26
CA LEU A 251 7.75 -14.20 -6.40
C LEU A 251 8.83 -15.26 -6.71
N ILE A 252 8.44 -16.51 -6.98
CA ILE A 252 9.34 -17.59 -7.40
C ILE A 252 9.98 -17.25 -8.75
N ASP A 253 9.19 -16.80 -9.74
CA ASP A 253 9.69 -16.39 -11.05
C ASP A 253 10.75 -15.30 -10.94
N PHE A 254 10.48 -14.27 -10.14
CA PHE A 254 11.43 -13.18 -9.89
C PHE A 254 12.68 -13.64 -9.13
N GLU A 255 12.55 -14.48 -8.10
CA GLU A 255 13.70 -15.06 -7.39
C GLU A 255 14.64 -15.83 -8.35
N GLN A 256 14.06 -16.71 -9.18
CA GLN A 256 14.81 -17.50 -10.15
C GLN A 256 15.51 -16.61 -11.17
N ALA A 257 14.81 -15.60 -11.70
CA ALA A 257 15.36 -14.62 -12.62
C ALA A 257 16.53 -13.83 -12.02
N ILE A 258 16.38 -13.36 -10.77
CA ILE A 258 17.44 -12.63 -10.05
C ILE A 258 18.70 -13.51 -9.90
N HIS A 259 18.55 -14.78 -9.52
CA HIS A 259 19.68 -15.68 -9.30
C HIS A 259 20.33 -16.19 -10.59
N ALA A 260 19.55 -16.34 -11.66
CA ALA A 260 20.06 -16.78 -12.96
C ALA A 260 20.58 -15.62 -13.83
N GLY A 261 20.19 -14.37 -13.51
CA GLY A 261 20.41 -13.23 -14.39
C GLY A 261 19.55 -13.28 -15.66
N ASP A 262 18.38 -13.89 -15.57
CA ASP A 262 17.43 -14.07 -16.67
C ASP A 262 16.30 -13.03 -16.61
N VAL A 263 15.56 -12.90 -17.72
CA VAL A 263 14.32 -12.10 -17.75
C VAL A 263 13.22 -12.89 -17.03
N PRO A 264 12.48 -12.30 -16.06
CA PRO A 264 11.34 -12.94 -15.43
C PRO A 264 10.28 -13.33 -16.48
N LYS A 265 9.70 -14.52 -16.34
CA LYS A 265 8.73 -15.07 -17.29
C LYS A 265 7.55 -14.13 -17.53
N ILE A 266 7.05 -13.47 -16.48
CA ILE A 266 5.92 -12.54 -16.63
C ILE A 266 6.25 -11.32 -17.52
N ILE A 267 7.52 -10.90 -17.58
CA ILE A 267 7.98 -9.84 -18.48
C ILE A 267 8.03 -10.36 -19.92
N ASP A 268 8.59 -11.56 -20.13
CA ASP A 268 8.68 -12.17 -21.47
C ASP A 268 7.29 -12.44 -22.07
N GLU A 269 6.36 -12.94 -21.26
CA GLU A 269 4.96 -13.12 -21.66
C GLU A 269 4.27 -11.80 -21.98
N ALA A 270 4.53 -10.74 -21.22
CA ALA A 270 4.00 -9.41 -21.50
C ALA A 270 4.54 -8.84 -22.82
N ALA A 271 5.81 -9.05 -23.14
CA ALA A 271 6.44 -8.60 -24.39
C ALA A 271 5.80 -9.27 -25.63
N GLY A 272 5.39 -10.54 -25.51
CA GLY A 272 4.66 -11.28 -26.55
C GLY A 272 3.14 -11.11 -26.53
N GLY A 273 2.61 -10.33 -25.58
CA GLY A 273 1.18 -10.22 -25.28
C GLY A 273 0.37 -9.37 -26.27
N GLY A 274 -0.96 -9.44 -26.14
CA GLY A 274 -1.90 -8.69 -26.98
C GLY A 274 -2.09 -7.21 -26.59
N ASP A 275 -1.67 -6.82 -25.38
CA ASP A 275 -1.71 -5.42 -24.93
C ASP A 275 -0.47 -4.68 -25.43
N SER A 276 -0.64 -3.84 -26.45
CA SER A 276 0.47 -3.11 -27.09
C SER A 276 1.27 -2.22 -26.14
N ARG A 277 0.65 -1.71 -25.07
CA ARG A 277 1.33 -0.83 -24.12
C ARG A 277 2.19 -1.66 -23.17
N LEU A 278 1.62 -2.72 -22.60
CA LEU A 278 2.39 -3.64 -21.75
C LEU A 278 3.53 -4.29 -22.53
N ALA A 279 3.29 -4.68 -23.79
CA ALA A 279 4.32 -5.24 -24.65
C ALA A 279 5.48 -4.26 -24.89
N ALA A 280 5.19 -2.99 -25.17
CA ALA A 280 6.23 -1.97 -25.34
C ALA A 280 7.04 -1.77 -24.05
N LEU A 281 6.37 -1.64 -22.90
CA LEU A 281 7.06 -1.48 -21.61
C LEU A 281 7.88 -2.70 -21.21
N ALA A 282 7.41 -3.91 -21.53
CA ALA A 282 8.14 -5.15 -21.30
C ALA A 282 9.40 -5.23 -22.19
N LEU A 283 9.30 -4.84 -23.47
CA LEU A 283 10.46 -4.77 -24.37
C LEU A 283 11.50 -3.76 -23.86
N ASP A 284 11.05 -2.58 -23.41
CA ASP A 284 11.94 -1.59 -22.80
C ASP A 284 12.59 -2.13 -21.52
N TRP A 285 11.86 -2.89 -20.70
CA TRP A 285 12.38 -3.54 -19.50
C TRP A 285 13.49 -4.54 -19.87
N ILE A 286 13.26 -5.39 -20.88
CA ILE A 286 14.23 -6.39 -21.37
C ILE A 286 15.49 -5.71 -21.89
N GLU A 287 15.35 -4.66 -22.69
CA GLU A 287 16.49 -3.91 -23.24
C GLU A 287 17.37 -3.31 -22.11
N ARG A 288 16.74 -2.74 -21.07
CA ARG A 288 17.46 -2.24 -19.89
C ARG A 288 18.21 -3.37 -19.18
N HIS A 289 17.53 -4.49 -18.97
CA HIS A 289 18.10 -5.65 -18.26
C HIS A 289 19.30 -6.24 -19.01
N ASP A 290 19.17 -6.47 -20.32
CA ASP A 290 20.25 -6.99 -21.15
C ASP A 290 21.45 -6.03 -21.23
N SER A 291 21.18 -4.73 -21.30
CA SER A 291 22.23 -3.70 -21.30
C SER A 291 23.04 -3.75 -20.00
N TRP A 292 22.36 -3.81 -18.85
CA TRP A 292 23.02 -3.92 -17.54
C TRP A 292 23.81 -5.22 -17.42
N ARG A 293 23.21 -6.36 -17.77
CA ARG A 293 23.86 -7.68 -17.68
C ARG A 293 25.11 -7.75 -18.56
N THR A 294 25.03 -7.19 -19.77
CA THR A 294 26.17 -7.10 -20.67
C THR A 294 27.27 -6.25 -20.06
N ALA A 295 26.94 -5.08 -19.51
CA ALA A 295 27.91 -4.21 -18.85
C ALA A 295 28.60 -4.88 -17.64
N ALA A 296 27.85 -5.65 -16.85
CA ALA A 296 28.39 -6.43 -15.71
C ALA A 296 29.27 -7.62 -16.14
N SER A 297 29.07 -8.16 -17.35
CA SER A 297 29.82 -9.31 -17.88
C SER A 297 31.13 -8.97 -18.59
N VAL A 298 31.37 -7.68 -18.87
CA VAL A 298 32.68 -7.22 -19.38
C VAL A 298 33.63 -7.14 -18.20
N SER A 299 34.69 -7.97 -18.19
CA SER A 299 35.77 -7.84 -17.21
C SER A 299 36.25 -6.40 -17.19
N ALA A 300 36.29 -5.80 -15.99
CA ALA A 300 36.95 -4.52 -15.79
C ALA A 300 38.34 -4.60 -16.47
N PRO A 301 38.72 -3.64 -17.32
CA PRO A 301 40.10 -3.54 -17.77
C PRO A 301 41.00 -3.56 -16.54
N ASP A 302 42.12 -4.30 -16.61
CA ASP A 302 43.13 -4.33 -15.55
C ASP A 302 43.34 -2.90 -15.01
N GLU A 303 43.35 -2.77 -13.68
CA GLU A 303 43.44 -1.53 -12.91
C GLU A 303 44.66 -0.67 -13.32
N GLU A 304 44.56 0.02 -14.45
CA GLU A 304 45.45 1.09 -14.83
C GLU A 304 44.58 2.24 -15.37
N GLU A 305 44.35 3.21 -14.48
CA GLU A 305 43.82 4.56 -14.73
C GLU A 305 42.33 4.67 -15.10
N LEU A 306 41.44 4.24 -14.21
CA LEU A 306 40.12 4.88 -14.10
C LEU A 306 40.21 5.96 -13.03
N PHE A 307 40.28 7.20 -13.50
CA PHE A 307 40.14 8.40 -12.69
C PHE A 307 39.02 8.22 -11.66
N HIS A 308 39.30 8.49 -10.39
CA HIS A 308 38.27 8.80 -9.41
C HIS A 308 37.47 9.99 -9.96
N GLU A 309 36.36 9.74 -10.65
CA GLU A 309 35.30 10.73 -10.73
C GLU A 309 34.75 10.83 -9.31
N GLU A 310 35.11 11.91 -8.63
CA GLU A 310 34.39 12.37 -7.44
C GLU A 310 32.88 12.27 -7.74
N PRO A 311 32.07 11.78 -6.78
CA PRO A 311 30.63 11.76 -6.96
C PRO A 311 30.17 13.15 -7.43
N PRO A 312 29.22 13.23 -8.37
CA PRO A 312 28.79 14.51 -8.93
C PRO A 312 28.43 15.46 -7.77
N PRO A 313 28.92 16.72 -7.79
CA PRO A 313 28.74 17.62 -6.66
C PRO A 313 27.26 17.74 -6.32
N PHE A 314 26.96 17.69 -5.02
CA PHE A 314 25.60 17.75 -4.47
C PHE A 314 24.78 18.83 -5.18
N GLN A 315 23.74 18.43 -5.93
CA GLN A 315 22.98 19.37 -6.74
C GLN A 315 22.03 20.19 -5.84
N HIS A 316 22.37 21.48 -5.65
CA HIS A 316 21.57 22.43 -4.88
C HIS A 316 20.29 22.86 -5.61
N THR A 317 19.29 21.99 -5.65
CA THR A 317 17.92 22.37 -6.01
C THR A 317 17.39 23.44 -5.02
N PRO A 318 16.41 24.27 -5.42
CA PRO A 318 15.78 25.22 -4.51
C PRO A 318 15.18 24.55 -3.26
N PHE A 319 14.74 23.30 -3.38
CA PHE A 319 14.26 22.49 -2.27
C PHE A 319 15.38 22.07 -1.33
N THR A 320 16.49 21.51 -1.83
CA THR A 320 17.61 21.07 -0.98
C THR A 320 18.28 22.25 -0.26
N ARG A 321 18.32 23.44 -0.87
CA ARG A 321 18.79 24.67 -0.17
C ARG A 321 17.88 25.09 0.99
N LYS A 322 16.55 25.00 0.82
CA LYS A 322 15.60 25.30 1.90
C LYS A 322 15.68 24.29 3.02
N LEU A 323 15.73 23.00 2.67
CA LEU A 323 15.86 21.91 3.63
C LEU A 323 17.17 22.01 4.42
N MET A 324 18.29 22.27 3.76
CA MET A 324 19.59 22.46 4.40
C MET A 324 19.59 23.64 5.38
N HIS A 325 18.98 24.77 5.02
CA HIS A 325 18.86 25.93 5.92
C HIS A 325 17.96 25.62 7.13
N ALA A 326 16.83 24.92 6.91
CA ALA A 326 15.91 24.56 7.99
C ALA A 326 16.54 23.55 8.97
N LEU A 327 17.25 22.54 8.44
CA LEU A 327 18.00 21.57 9.23
C LEU A 327 19.14 22.22 10.01
N SER A 328 19.89 23.16 9.40
CA SER A 328 20.94 23.89 10.10
C SER A 328 20.40 24.62 11.34
N ASN A 329 19.26 25.31 11.20
CA ASN A 329 18.64 26.02 12.31
C ASN A 329 18.10 25.07 13.38
N SER A 330 17.56 23.91 12.97
CA SER A 330 17.06 22.91 13.91
C SER A 330 18.20 22.29 14.73
N LEU A 331 19.32 21.93 14.08
CA LEU A 331 20.52 21.43 14.73
C LEU A 331 21.11 22.46 15.70
N ASP A 332 21.24 23.73 15.30
CA ASP A 332 21.70 24.80 16.18
C ASP A 332 20.81 24.92 17.43
N GLY A 333 19.50 24.87 17.23
CA GLY A 333 18.55 24.90 18.34
C GLY A 333 18.70 23.70 19.29
N MET A 334 18.92 22.50 18.76
CA MET A 334 19.10 21.30 19.56
C MET A 334 20.42 21.35 20.37
N VAL A 335 21.51 21.83 19.76
CA VAL A 335 22.78 22.06 20.46
C VAL A 335 22.64 23.10 21.57
N GLU A 336 21.99 24.24 21.30
CA GLU A 336 21.77 25.31 22.28
C GLU A 336 20.95 24.85 23.49
N ARG A 337 20.04 23.88 23.30
CA ARG A 337 19.21 23.30 24.36
C ARG A 337 19.89 22.13 25.08
N GLY A 338 21.07 21.71 24.64
CA GLY A 338 21.77 20.53 25.17
C GLY A 338 21.05 19.22 24.83
N GLU A 339 20.33 19.17 23.71
CA GLU A 339 19.64 17.97 23.22
C GLU A 339 20.57 17.07 22.40
N LEU A 340 21.61 17.64 21.76
CA LEU A 340 22.65 16.90 21.05
C LEU A 340 24.03 17.56 21.22
N GLU A 341 25.08 16.75 21.21
CA GLU A 341 26.48 17.20 21.15
C GLU A 341 27.02 17.02 19.71
N LEU A 342 27.46 18.12 19.10
CA LEU A 342 27.94 18.16 17.72
C LEU A 342 29.17 19.07 17.62
N ASP A 343 30.26 18.52 17.10
CA ASP A 343 31.45 19.27 16.74
C ASP A 343 31.13 20.26 15.60
N PRO A 344 31.38 21.57 15.77
CA PRO A 344 31.17 22.58 14.73
C PRO A 344 31.84 22.23 13.38
N ASP A 345 32.99 21.55 13.41
CA ASP A 345 33.74 21.18 12.21
C ASP A 345 33.08 20.02 11.43
N ARG A 346 32.15 19.28 12.06
CA ARG A 346 31.41 18.15 11.44
C ARG A 346 29.99 18.51 11.01
N LYS A 347 29.49 19.68 11.41
CA LYS A 347 28.13 20.13 11.14
C LYS A 347 27.80 20.17 9.65
N GLU A 348 28.73 20.62 8.82
CA GLU A 348 28.51 20.71 7.37
C GLU A 348 28.36 19.33 6.72
N ALA A 349 29.15 18.34 7.14
CA ALA A 349 29.05 16.96 6.68
C ALA A 349 27.72 16.31 7.10
N LEU A 350 27.33 16.49 8.37
CA LEU A 350 26.03 16.03 8.88
C LEU A 350 24.86 16.65 8.13
N LEU A 351 24.93 17.94 7.78
CA LEU A 351 23.88 18.59 6.99
C LEU A 351 23.75 18.01 5.60
N ILE A 352 24.86 17.68 4.93
CA ILE A 352 24.83 17.04 3.62
C ILE A 352 24.20 15.64 3.72
N GLU A 353 24.56 14.87 4.75
CA GLU A 353 23.99 13.54 5.03
C GLU A 353 22.48 13.59 5.25
N LEU A 354 22.02 14.48 6.13
CA LEU A 354 20.60 14.66 6.44
C LEU A 354 19.79 15.17 5.25
N VAL A 355 20.32 16.14 4.49
CA VAL A 355 19.62 16.65 3.31
C VAL A 355 19.52 15.58 2.23
N THR A 356 20.55 14.74 2.07
CA THR A 356 20.53 13.61 1.14
C THR A 356 19.48 12.58 1.54
N ALA A 357 19.43 12.22 2.83
CA ALA A 357 18.40 11.31 3.36
C ALA A 357 16.98 11.90 3.20
N GLY A 358 16.81 13.19 3.52
CA GLY A 358 15.54 13.89 3.46
C GLY A 358 15.06 14.22 2.03
N SER A 359 15.97 14.42 1.07
CA SER A 359 15.59 14.69 -0.33
C SER A 359 15.01 13.49 -1.04
N ASP A 360 15.37 12.29 -0.59
CA ASP A 360 14.87 11.01 -1.11
C ASP A 360 13.60 10.53 -0.38
N ALA A 361 12.97 11.42 0.41
CA ALA A 361 11.76 11.11 1.14
C ALA A 361 10.51 11.36 0.29
N ARG A 362 9.59 10.39 0.34
CA ARG A 362 8.36 10.37 -0.48
C ARG A 362 7.17 11.09 0.18
N SER A 363 7.30 11.49 1.44
CA SER A 363 6.30 12.23 2.21
C SER A 363 6.96 12.96 3.38
N VAL A 364 6.25 13.91 4.01
CA VAL A 364 6.76 14.63 5.20
C VAL A 364 6.99 13.67 6.37
N LYS A 365 6.09 12.71 6.61
CA LYS A 365 6.27 11.68 7.65
C LYS A 365 7.51 10.81 7.38
N HIS A 366 7.71 10.39 6.13
CA HIS A 366 8.88 9.62 5.72
C HIS A 366 10.17 10.44 5.83
N MET A 367 10.11 11.73 5.49
CA MET A 367 11.23 12.65 5.61
C MET A 367 11.65 12.80 7.07
N LEU A 368 10.68 13.02 7.97
CA LEU A 368 10.94 13.12 9.39
C LEU A 368 11.52 11.82 9.96
N LYS A 369 10.99 10.66 9.54
CA LYS A 369 11.53 9.36 9.96
C LYS A 369 12.97 9.14 9.48
N LYS A 370 13.26 9.42 8.20
CA LYS A 370 14.61 9.32 7.63
C LYS A 370 15.58 10.29 8.30
N LEU A 371 15.20 11.55 8.47
CA LEU A 371 16.02 12.55 9.14
C LEU A 371 16.32 12.15 10.59
N THR A 372 15.35 11.56 11.29
CA THR A 372 15.53 11.10 12.68
C THR A 372 16.51 9.93 12.75
N SER A 373 16.31 8.88 11.94
CA SER A 373 17.24 7.73 11.90
C SER A 373 18.64 8.16 11.44
N THR A 374 18.75 8.95 10.37
CA THR A 374 20.06 9.46 9.92
C THR A 374 20.75 10.31 10.98
N LEU A 375 20.01 11.13 11.75
CA LEU A 375 20.60 11.90 12.83
C LEU A 375 21.11 11.00 13.97
N VAL A 376 20.35 9.96 14.33
CA VAL A 376 20.69 9.02 15.40
C VAL A 376 21.86 8.12 15.03
N ASP A 377 21.94 7.71 13.76
CA ASP A 377 22.95 6.77 13.27
C ASP A 377 24.22 7.46 12.73
N SER A 378 24.24 8.80 12.64
CA SER A 378 25.36 9.55 12.05
C SER A 378 26.59 9.54 12.95
N GLU A 379 27.75 9.20 12.37
CA GLU A 379 29.07 9.28 13.01
C GLU A 379 29.53 10.73 13.29
N HIS A 380 28.80 11.72 12.78
CA HIS A 380 29.09 13.13 12.99
C HIS A 380 28.50 13.67 14.29
N VAL A 381 27.56 12.95 14.93
CA VAL A 381 26.95 13.31 16.21
C VAL A 381 27.65 12.57 17.34
N GLU A 382 28.03 13.28 18.42
CA GLU A 382 28.76 12.69 19.53
C GLU A 382 27.80 12.01 20.53
N GLU A 383 26.78 12.74 20.98
CA GLU A 383 25.76 12.24 21.89
C GLU A 383 24.38 12.82 21.57
N ILE A 384 23.34 12.00 21.78
CA ILE A 384 21.93 12.38 21.64
C ILE A 384 21.21 11.99 22.93
N TYR A 385 20.55 12.97 23.55
CA TYR A 385 19.81 12.80 24.80
C TYR A 385 18.29 12.58 24.67
N PRO A 386 17.57 13.14 23.67
CA PRO A 386 16.15 12.88 23.49
C PRO A 386 15.87 11.53 22.82
N SER A 387 14.66 11.01 23.00
CA SER A 387 14.16 9.85 22.24
C SER A 387 13.82 10.22 20.81
N ASP A 388 13.82 9.23 19.92
CA ASP A 388 13.47 9.37 18.50
C ASP A 388 12.14 10.11 18.30
N ASP A 389 11.09 9.78 19.07
CA ASP A 389 9.80 10.47 19.02
C ASP A 389 9.91 11.97 19.29
N LYS A 390 10.77 12.37 20.25
CA LYS A 390 10.99 13.78 20.59
C LYS A 390 11.79 14.50 19.51
N ILE A 391 12.76 13.82 18.91
CA ILE A 391 13.53 14.35 17.77
C ILE A 391 12.59 14.55 16.58
N GLN A 392 11.73 13.59 16.31
CA GLN A 392 10.77 13.64 15.22
C GLN A 392 9.74 14.74 15.41
N ASP A 393 9.19 14.92 16.61
CA ASP A 393 8.30 16.03 16.95
C ASP A 393 8.99 17.39 16.78
N ARG A 394 10.29 17.46 17.11
CA ARG A 394 11.10 18.67 16.96
C ARG A 394 11.33 19.03 15.51
N LEU A 395 11.78 18.07 14.72
CA LEU A 395 11.96 18.23 13.28
C LEU A 395 10.63 18.58 12.61
N LYS A 396 9.51 18.01 13.07
CA LYS A 396 8.17 18.37 12.59
C LYS A 396 7.83 19.83 12.87
N ALA A 397 8.13 20.33 14.06
CA ALA A 397 7.88 21.73 14.44
C ALA A 397 8.79 22.70 13.67
N ASP A 398 10.07 22.36 13.49
CA ASP A 398 11.07 23.23 12.87
C ASP A 398 11.01 23.22 11.33
N LEU A 399 10.56 22.11 10.73
CA LEU A 399 10.43 21.95 9.26
C LEU A 399 9.00 22.19 8.73
N GLY A 400 7.98 22.13 9.59
CA GLY A 400 6.56 22.28 9.25
C GLY A 400 6.02 23.71 9.26
N GLY A 401 6.90 24.73 9.25
CA GLY A 401 6.55 26.16 9.23
C GLY A 401 6.27 26.71 7.84
#